data_AF-A0A2N5H3C7-F1
#
_entry.id   AF-A0A2N5H3C7-F1
#
_cell.length_a   1.000
_cell.length_b   1.000
_cell.length_c   1.000
_cell.angle_alpha   90.00
_cell.angle_beta   90.00
_cell.angle_gamma   90.00
#
_symmetry.space_group_name_H-M   'P 1'
#
loop_
_entity.id
_entity.type
_entity.pdbx_description
1 polymer ?
#
loop_
_entity_poly.entity_id
_entity_poly.type
_entity_poly.pdbx_seq_one_letter_code
_entity_poly.pdbx_strand_id
1 'polypeptide(L)' 'MAMDKNRILLICSAGMSTSMLMTKMQKCAEERGIYIEVMAIASTIADKFLAKEKVDVVLLGPQVKYLRGRAEHKQ' A
#
# COMPACT_ATOMS: atom_id res chain seq x y z
N MET A 1 -23.06 -3.16 8.63
CA MET A 1 -22.30 -1.89 8.66
C MET A 1 -20.94 -2.17 8.06
N ALA A 2 -20.70 -1.77 6.81
CA ALA A 2 -19.36 -1.87 6.23
C ALA A 2 -18.55 -0.71 6.83
N MET A 3 -17.61 -1.04 7.71
CA MET A 3 -16.63 -0.07 8.20
C MET A 3 -15.68 0.18 7.02
N ASP A 4 -15.72 1.38 6.43
CA ASP A 4 -14.75 1.80 5.40
C ASP A 4 -13.35 1.68 6.01
N LYS A 5 -12.64 0.60 5.66
CA LYS A 5 -11.24 0.41 6.05
C LYS A 5 -10.40 1.28 5.14
N ASN A 6 -9.64 2.19 5.71
CA ASN A 6 -8.66 2.97 4.96
C ASN A 6 -7.62 2.02 4.35
N ARG A 7 -7.52 2.02 3.02
CA ARG A 7 -6.65 1.11 2.26
C ARG A 7 -5.32 1.78 1.93
N ILE A 8 -4.25 1.15 2.41
CA ILE A 8 -2.87 1.59 2.20
C ILE A 8 -2.16 0.59 1.28
N LEU A 9 -1.66 1.08 0.15
CA LEU A 9 -0.88 0.29 -0.80
C LEU A 9 0.60 0.65 -0.69
N LEU A 10 1.42 -0.32 -0.25
CA LEU A 10 2.87 -0.27 -0.32
C LEU A 10 3.35 -0.82 -1.66
N ILE A 11 4.03 0.03 -2.44
CA ILE A 11 4.67 -0.37 -3.69
C ILE A 11 6.18 -0.48 -3.44
N CYS A 12 6.76 -1.65 -3.76
CA CYS A 12 8.19 -1.90 -3.59
C CYS A 12 8.79 -2.63 -4.81
N SER A 13 10.11 -2.85 -4.81
CA SER A 13 10.85 -3.50 -5.89
C SER A 13 10.71 -5.04 -5.94
N ALA A 14 9.72 -5.60 -5.23
CA ALA A 14 9.57 -7.03 -4.90
C ALA A 14 10.64 -7.55 -3.90
N GLY A 15 10.21 -8.08 -2.75
CA GLY A 15 11.12 -8.66 -1.75
C GLY A 15 10.47 -8.97 -0.41
N MET A 16 11.05 -9.92 0.34
CA MET A 16 10.56 -10.39 1.66
C MET A 16 10.48 -9.28 2.73
N SER A 17 11.33 -8.25 2.63
CA SER A 17 11.38 -7.11 3.57
C SER A 17 10.07 -6.29 3.58
N THR A 18 9.35 -6.26 2.46
CA THR A 18 8.10 -5.49 2.34
C THR A 18 6.93 -6.22 3.02
N SER A 19 6.90 -7.55 2.94
CA SER A 19 5.90 -8.38 3.63
C SER A 19 6.04 -8.25 5.15
N MET A 20 7.27 -8.21 5.67
CA MET A 20 7.51 -8.04 7.11
C MET A 20 7.03 -6.67 7.61
N LEU A 21 7.27 -5.60 6.83
CA LEU A 21 6.77 -4.26 7.17
C LEU A 21 5.24 -4.21 7.14
N MET A 22 4.61 -4.77 6.11
CA MET A 22 3.15 -4.89 6.01
C MET A 22 2.55 -5.57 7.25
N THR A 23 3.08 -6.72 7.66
CA THR A 23 2.59 -7.44 8.84
C THR A 23 2.78 -6.64 10.12
N LYS A 24 3.91 -5.93 10.30
CA LYS A 24 4.11 -5.06 11.46
C LYS A 24 3.15 -3.87 11.47
N MET A 25 2.87 -3.28 10.32
CA MET A 25 1.90 -2.19 10.20
C MET A 25 0.48 -2.66 10.56
N GLN A 26 0.07 -3.84 10.10
CA GLN A 26 -1.23 -4.43 10.46
C GLN A 26 -1.32 -4.66 11.97
N LYS A 27 -0.32 -5.32 12.56
CA LYS A 27 -0.28 -5.53 14.02
C LYS A 27 -0.35 -4.24 14.81
N CYS A 28 0.44 -3.23 14.42
CA CYS A 28 0.44 -1.94 15.10
C CYS A 28 -0.91 -1.21 14.99
N ALA A 29 -1.60 -1.37 13.86
CA ALA A 29 -2.94 -0.83 13.69
C ALA A 29 -3.97 -1.55 14.57
N GLU A 30 -3.90 -2.88 14.66
CA GLU A 30 -4.74 -3.68 15.56
C GLU A 30 -4.51 -3.28 17.03
N GLU A 31 -3.25 -3.16 17.46
CA GLU A 31 -2.89 -2.72 18.83
C GLU A 31 -3.41 -1.31 19.16
N ARG A 32 -3.57 -0.44 18.15
CA ARG A 32 -4.06 0.93 18.31
C ARG A 32 -5.56 1.07 18.05
N GLY A 33 -6.27 -0.02 17.73
CA GLY A 33 -7.68 0.03 17.36
C GLY A 33 -7.96 0.80 16.05
N ILE A 34 -6.99 0.86 15.14
CA ILE A 34 -7.08 1.55 13.86
C ILE A 34 -7.52 0.55 12.78
N TYR A 35 -8.63 0.87 12.10
CA TYR A 35 -9.16 0.05 11.01
C TYR A 35 -8.52 0.41 9.66
N ILE A 36 -7.35 -0.16 9.39
CA ILE A 36 -6.67 -0.03 8.09
C ILE A 36 -6.44 -1.39 7.43
N GLU A 37 -6.40 -1.40 6.11
CA GLU A 37 -5.98 -2.54 5.30
C GLU A 37 -4.66 -2.16 4.62
N VAL A 38 -3.59 -2.93 4.87
CA VAL A 38 -2.27 -2.66 4.30
C VAL A 38 -1.93 -3.76 3.31
N MET A 39 -1.63 -3.40 2.07
CA MET A 39 -1.26 -4.32 1.00
C MET A 39 0.14 -3.99 0.47
N ALA A 40 0.95 -5.00 0.18
CA ALA A 40 2.27 -4.82 -0.40
C ALA A 40 2.36 -5.50 -1.76
N ILE A 41 2.75 -4.75 -2.79
CA ILE A 41 2.87 -5.26 -4.16
C ILE A 41 4.17 -4.79 -4.84
N ALA A 42 4.56 -5.49 -5.90
CA ALA A 42 5.65 -5.07 -6.76
C ALA A 42 5.24 -3.87 -7.63
N SER A 43 6.18 -2.97 -7.90
CA SER A 43 6.00 -1.83 -8.80
C SER A 43 5.49 -2.21 -10.20
N THR A 44 5.89 -3.38 -10.70
CA THR A 44 5.50 -3.90 -12.01
C THR A 44 4.00 -4.17 -12.14
N ILE A 45 3.30 -4.43 -11.03
CA ILE A 45 1.86 -4.70 -11.01
C ILE A 45 1.03 -3.56 -10.43
N ALA A 46 1.67 -2.51 -9.93
CA ALA A 46 1.01 -1.40 -9.25
C ALA A 46 -0.01 -0.66 -10.11
N ASP A 47 0.31 -0.35 -11.36
CA ASP A 47 -0.63 0.30 -12.30
C ASP A 47 -1.91 -0.52 -12.50
N LYS A 48 -1.79 -1.85 -12.61
CA LYS A 48 -2.93 -2.75 -12.82
C LYS A 48 -3.79 -2.86 -11.57
N PHE A 49 -3.16 -2.81 -10.40
CA PHE A 49 -3.85 -2.84 -9.11
C PHE A 49 -4.64 -1.55 -8.88
N LEU A 50 -4.00 -0.39 -9.05
CA LEU A 50 -4.62 0.93 -8.89
C LEU A 50 -5.76 1.19 -9.89
N ALA A 51 -5.73 0.55 -11.06
CA ALA A 51 -6.83 0.64 -12.03
C ALA A 51 -8.07 -0.18 -11.66
N LYS A 52 -7.96 -1.12 -10.73
CA LYS A 52 -9.03 -2.07 -10.37
C LYS A 52 -9.56 -1.87 -8.95
N GLU A 53 -8.66 -1.53 -8.03
CA GLU A 53 -8.96 -1.41 -6.61
C GLU A 53 -8.89 0.05 -6.16
N LYS A 54 -9.86 0.44 -5.33
CA LYS A 54 -9.80 1.73 -4.64
C LYS A 54 -8.77 1.66 -3.52
N VAL A 55 -7.85 2.63 -3.51
CA VAL A 55 -6.80 2.80 -2.50
C VAL A 55 -6.82 4.24 -2.06
N ASP A 56 -6.77 4.48 -0.75
CA ASP A 56 -6.82 5.83 -0.17
C ASP A 56 -5.42 6.44 -0.04
N VAL A 57 -4.41 5.60 0.24
CA VAL A 57 -3.02 6.03 0.42
C VAL A 57 -2.06 5.09 -0.31
N VAL A 58 -1.18 5.68 -1.13
CA VAL A 58 -0.07 4.96 -1.77
C VAL A 58 1.25 5.34 -1.11
N LEU A 59 1.97 4.35 -0.60
CA LEU A 59 3.30 4.50 -0.03
C LEU A 59 4.32 3.84 -0.95
N LEU A 60 5.34 4.60 -1.35
CA LEU A 60 6.42 4.11 -2.20
C LEU A 60 7.63 3.74 -1.35
N GLY A 61 8.14 2.52 -1.55
CA GLY A 61 9.42 2.14 -1.00
C GLY A 61 10.54 3.03 -1.54
N PRO A 62 11.65 3.20 -0.78
CA PRO A 62 12.74 4.10 -1.16
C PRO A 62 13.34 3.75 -2.52
N GLN A 63 13.41 2.46 -2.85
CA GLN A 63 13.93 1.95 -4.11
C GLN A 63 13.09 2.34 -5.34
N VAL A 64 11.81 2.67 -5.14
CA VAL A 64 10.87 2.98 -6.21
C VAL A 64 10.34 4.41 -6.14
N LYS A 65 11.05 5.30 -5.43
CA LYS A 65 10.69 6.72 -5.26
C LYS A 65 10.46 7.44 -6.61
N TYR A 66 11.16 7.04 -7.66
CA TYR A 66 11.01 7.62 -9.00
C TYR A 66 9.60 7.41 -9.60
N LEU A 67 8.82 6.46 -9.08
CA LEU A 67 7.44 6.21 -9.52
C LEU A 67 6.43 7.23 -8.98
N ARG A 68 6.84 8.15 -8.11
CA ARG A 68 5.96 9.14 -7.48
C ARG A 68 5.15 9.93 -8.51
N GLY A 69 5.80 10.48 -9.54
CA GLY A 69 5.11 11.24 -10.59
C GLY A 69 4.08 10.41 -11.39
N ARG A 70 4.19 9.08 -11.40
CA ARG A 70 3.24 8.18 -12.04
C ARG A 70 2.04 7.86 -11.15
N ALA A 71 2.24 7.82 -9.84
CA ALA A 71 1.19 7.56 -8.84
C ALA A 71 0.33 8.79 -8.55
N GLU A 72 0.89 10.00 -8.65
CA GLU A 72 0.21 11.27 -8.32
C GLU A 72 -0.83 11.70 -9.39
N HIS A 73 -0.81 11.13 -10.59
CA HIS A 73 -1.54 11.66 -11.74
C HIS A 73 -2.85 10.93 -12.11
N LYS A 74 -3.38 10.07 -11.23
CA LYS A 74 -4.54 9.20 -11.51
C LYS A 74 -5.79 9.46 -10.66
N GLN A 75 -6.01 10.67 -10.19
CA GLN A 75 -7.33 11.06 -9.68
C GLN A 75 -8.26 11.47 -10.82
#